data_AF-A0A3M8K7L5-F1
#
_entry.id   AF-A0A3M8K7L5-F1
#
_cell.length_a   1.000
_cell.length_b   1.000
_cell.length_c   1.000
_cell.angle_alpha   90.00
_cell.angle_beta   90.00
_cell.angle_gamma   90.00
#
_symmetry.space_group_name_H-M   'P 1'
#
loop_
_entity.id
_entity.type
_entity.pdbx_description
1 polymer ?
#
loop_
_entity_poly.entity_id
_entity_poly.type
_entity_poly.pdbx_seq_one_letter_code
_entity_poly.pdbx_strand_id
1 'polypeptide(L)'
;MKDVAAAPLPFNVKIPAGLVPTGAWSGLADLADEHAGGLIHLNNQAGVQLFGVDDRTLATKQLESFGLEAGKSELNPARQEIGWLTQSDGSVSLGAAVQLGVLTTQLARMIDVIGAEVLLTEGHSLIIRGLDESIAEQVVRVLAPLGLIFDENSPWLRVSSCAQCQWSLSDVRRDAASAVTAGHPATKKAHFLGCEVGCGRPHSSHTEYLATGDGEYEVSER
;
A
#
# COMPACT_ATOMS: atom_id res chain seq x y z
N MET A 1 11.57 -22.26 -17.95
CA MET A 1 11.72 -21.22 -16.91
C MET A 1 12.06 -19.92 -17.61
N LYS A 2 11.14 -18.94 -17.59
CA LYS A 2 11.51 -17.56 -17.96
C LYS A 2 12.52 -17.08 -16.92
N ASP A 3 13.57 -16.42 -17.35
CA ASP A 3 14.58 -15.89 -16.43
C ASP A 3 13.93 -14.77 -15.59
N VAL A 4 13.57 -15.07 -14.33
CA VAL A 4 12.83 -14.15 -13.44
C VAL A 4 13.74 -13.07 -12.84
N ALA A 5 15.06 -13.17 -13.06
CA ALA A 5 16.06 -12.25 -12.55
C ALA A 5 16.02 -10.83 -13.18
N ALA A 6 15.21 -10.60 -14.21
CA ALA A 6 15.16 -9.33 -14.95
C ALA A 6 13.99 -8.41 -14.55
N ALA A 7 13.33 -8.65 -13.40
CA ALA A 7 12.32 -7.74 -12.85
C ALA A 7 12.88 -6.35 -12.58
N PRO A 8 12.33 -5.27 -13.20
CA PRO A 8 12.71 -3.93 -12.81
C PRO A 8 12.36 -3.80 -11.33
N LEU A 9 13.40 -3.68 -10.51
CA LEU A 9 13.26 -3.62 -9.07
C LEU A 9 12.54 -2.33 -8.70
N PRO A 10 11.62 -2.38 -7.71
CA PRO A 10 10.97 -1.16 -7.23
C PRO A 10 12.02 -0.15 -6.76
N PHE A 11 11.74 1.12 -7.01
CA PHE A 11 12.40 2.21 -6.31
C PHE A 11 11.76 2.32 -4.92
N ASN A 12 12.50 1.88 -3.90
CA ASN A 12 12.00 1.90 -2.53
C ASN A 12 12.28 3.28 -1.92
N VAL A 13 11.27 3.82 -1.24
CA VAL A 13 11.37 5.03 -0.44
C VAL A 13 11.36 4.59 1.02
N LYS A 14 12.40 4.99 1.76
CA LYS A 14 12.53 4.73 3.18
C LYS A 14 11.66 5.74 3.91
N ILE A 15 10.79 5.24 4.78
CA ILE A 15 9.89 6.03 5.62
C ILE A 15 10.38 5.90 7.07
N PRO A 16 11.13 6.89 7.60
CA PRO A 16 11.69 6.81 8.95
C PRO A 16 10.59 6.68 10.00
N ALA A 17 10.70 5.67 10.88
CA ALA A 17 9.68 5.34 11.89
C ALA A 17 8.25 5.13 11.33
N GLY A 18 8.11 4.88 10.03
CA GLY A 18 6.82 4.82 9.36
C GLY A 18 6.13 6.17 9.18
N LEU A 19 6.75 7.29 9.53
CA LEU A 19 6.14 8.62 9.45
C LEU A 19 6.42 9.29 8.11
N VAL A 20 5.35 9.62 7.41
CA VAL A 20 5.40 10.48 6.23
C VAL A 20 5.13 11.91 6.69
N PRO A 21 6.09 12.83 6.55
CA PRO A 21 5.93 14.20 7.00
C PRO A 21 4.94 14.97 6.11
N THR A 22 4.34 16.02 6.66
CA THR A 22 3.47 16.93 5.91
C THR A 22 4.22 17.52 4.70
N GLY A 23 3.58 17.53 3.52
CA GLY A 23 4.17 17.99 2.25
C GLY A 23 4.81 16.86 1.43
N ALA A 24 5.21 15.75 2.06
CA ALA A 24 5.87 14.67 1.35
C ALA A 24 4.92 13.85 0.47
N TRP A 25 3.62 13.82 0.76
CA TRP A 25 2.67 13.10 -0.08
C TRP A 25 2.48 13.75 -1.45
N SER A 26 2.47 15.10 -1.52
CA SER A 26 2.47 15.81 -2.79
C SER A 26 3.79 15.59 -3.56
N GLY A 27 4.94 15.64 -2.87
CA GLY A 27 6.23 15.35 -3.49
C GLY A 27 6.33 13.92 -4.04
N LEU A 28 5.79 12.93 -3.34
CA LEU A 28 5.66 11.55 -3.82
C LEU A 28 4.72 11.44 -5.03
N ALA A 29 3.64 12.22 -5.04
CA ALA A 29 2.70 12.27 -6.16
C ALA A 29 3.37 12.86 -7.41
N ASP A 30 4.08 13.98 -7.29
CA ASP A 30 4.84 14.59 -8.38
C ASP A 30 5.90 13.62 -8.93
N LEU A 31 6.69 13.00 -8.05
CA LEU A 31 7.68 12.00 -8.44
C LEU A 31 7.04 10.81 -9.18
N ALA A 32 5.88 10.35 -8.72
CA ALA A 32 5.18 9.24 -9.35
C ALA A 32 4.62 9.61 -10.73
N ASP A 33 4.04 10.80 -10.88
CA ASP A 33 3.45 11.30 -12.13
C ASP A 33 4.53 11.62 -13.18
N GLU A 34 5.64 12.25 -12.77
CA GLU A 34 6.66 12.78 -13.69
C GLU A 34 7.72 11.75 -14.07
N HIS A 35 8.08 10.86 -13.14
CA HIS A 35 9.24 10.00 -13.26
C HIS A 35 8.94 8.51 -13.10
N ALA A 36 7.69 8.12 -12.83
CA ALA A 36 7.32 6.72 -12.58
C ALA A 36 5.99 6.36 -13.25
N GLY A 37 5.36 5.25 -12.80
CA GLY A 37 4.10 4.76 -13.35
C GLY A 37 2.82 5.49 -12.89
N GLY A 38 2.91 6.69 -12.31
CA GLY A 38 1.74 7.46 -11.85
C GLY A 38 0.99 6.86 -10.66
N LEU A 39 1.63 5.94 -9.93
CA LEU A 39 1.05 5.25 -8.77
C LEU A 39 2.07 5.16 -7.64
N ILE A 40 1.58 5.25 -6.40
CA ILE A 40 2.37 5.08 -5.18
C ILE A 40 1.96 3.74 -4.56
N HIS A 41 2.94 2.88 -4.28
CA HIS A 41 2.67 1.57 -3.71
C HIS A 41 3.09 1.51 -2.25
N LEU A 42 2.15 1.20 -1.35
CA LEU A 42 2.46 0.75 -0.01
C LEU A 42 2.82 -0.73 -0.07
N ASN A 43 3.89 -1.13 0.59
CA ASN A 43 4.21 -2.54 0.77
C ASN A 43 3.67 -3.06 2.11
N ASN A 44 3.75 -4.38 2.32
CA ASN A 44 3.27 -5.02 3.55
C ASN A 44 4.09 -4.67 4.81
N GLN A 45 5.15 -3.88 4.70
CA GLN A 45 6.11 -3.53 5.76
C GLN A 45 6.16 -2.01 6.03
N ALA A 46 5.07 -1.27 5.79
CA ALA A 46 5.02 0.19 5.96
C ALA A 46 6.09 0.97 5.15
N GLY A 47 6.49 0.42 4.00
CA GLY A 47 7.37 1.09 3.04
C GLY A 47 6.61 1.60 1.83
N VAL A 48 7.17 2.60 1.15
CA VAL A 48 6.66 3.12 -0.11
C VAL A 48 7.54 2.62 -1.26
N GLN A 49 6.90 2.27 -2.37
CA GLN A 49 7.55 1.81 -3.59
C GLN A 49 6.97 2.53 -4.80
N LEU A 50 7.86 2.91 -5.72
CA LEU A 50 7.53 3.40 -7.05
C LEU A 50 8.06 2.43 -8.10
N PHE A 51 7.25 2.17 -9.12
CA PHE A 51 7.63 1.31 -10.24
C PHE A 51 7.81 2.14 -11.51
N GLY A 52 8.77 1.74 -12.34
CA GLY A 52 9.05 2.42 -13.60
C GLY A 52 9.83 3.72 -13.45
N VAL A 53 10.56 3.92 -12.33
CA VAL A 53 11.39 5.13 -12.13
C VAL A 53 12.47 5.24 -13.21
N ASP A 54 12.40 6.28 -14.05
CA ASP A 54 13.24 6.48 -15.22
C ASP A 54 14.63 7.07 -14.88
N ASP A 55 14.70 8.02 -13.94
CA ASP A 55 15.93 8.60 -13.39
C ASP A 55 15.96 8.48 -11.86
N ARG A 56 16.61 7.41 -11.38
CA ARG A 56 16.76 7.13 -9.94
C ARG A 56 17.62 8.16 -9.21
N THR A 57 18.52 8.86 -9.89
CA THR A 57 19.40 9.86 -9.27
C THR A 57 18.62 11.13 -9.00
N LEU A 58 17.83 11.59 -9.98
CA LEU A 58 16.92 12.70 -9.82
C LEU A 58 15.86 12.40 -8.75
N ALA A 59 15.26 11.21 -8.82
CA ALA A 59 14.26 10.77 -7.83
C ALA A 59 14.80 10.82 -6.40
N THR A 60 16.04 10.36 -6.19
CA THR A 60 16.68 10.40 -4.86
C THR A 60 16.84 11.84 -4.36
N LYS A 61 17.30 12.77 -5.21
CA LYS A 61 17.43 14.19 -4.85
C LYS A 61 16.09 14.87 -4.56
N GLN A 62 15.04 14.51 -5.30
CA GLN A 62 13.70 15.02 -5.05
C GLN A 62 13.18 14.53 -3.68
N LEU A 63 13.34 13.24 -3.35
CA LEU A 63 12.95 12.72 -2.03
C LEU A 63 13.57 13.53 -0.88
N GLU A 64 14.86 13.84 -0.98
CA GLU A 64 15.58 14.61 0.05
C GLU A 64 14.97 16.00 0.27
N SER A 65 14.42 16.62 -0.79
CA SER A 65 13.82 17.96 -0.71
C SER A 65 12.53 18.03 0.13
N PHE A 66 11.88 16.88 0.36
CA PHE A 66 10.69 16.75 1.22
C PHE A 66 10.90 15.76 2.36
N GLY A 67 12.16 15.56 2.78
CA GLY A 67 12.50 14.87 4.02
C GLY A 67 12.41 13.34 3.97
N LEU A 68 12.45 12.74 2.78
CA LEU A 68 12.50 11.30 2.59
C LEU A 68 13.82 10.86 1.93
N GLU A 69 14.10 9.56 1.99
CA GLU A 69 15.33 8.98 1.45
C GLU A 69 15.02 7.76 0.56
N ALA A 70 15.85 7.52 -0.45
CA ALA A 70 15.79 6.26 -1.19
C ALA A 70 16.30 5.11 -0.30
N GLY A 71 15.54 4.02 -0.21
CA GLY A 71 15.93 2.88 0.62
C GLY A 71 14.74 2.04 1.08
N LYS A 72 15.01 0.97 1.81
CA LYS A 72 13.98 0.16 2.46
C LYS A 72 13.67 0.74 3.84
N SER A 73 12.40 0.76 4.23
CA SER A 73 11.97 1.03 5.61
C SER A 73 12.39 -0.09 6.57
N GLU A 74 12.38 0.22 7.87
CA GLU A 74 12.69 -0.75 8.93
C GLU A 74 11.69 -1.92 8.98
N LEU A 75 12.14 -3.06 9.53
CA LEU A 75 11.43 -4.35 9.44
C LEU A 75 10.35 -4.58 10.51
N ASN A 76 10.00 -3.57 11.31
CA ASN A 76 9.02 -3.72 12.39
C ASN A 76 7.99 -2.57 12.35
N PRO A 77 7.09 -2.58 11.35
CA PRO A 77 6.06 -1.56 11.23
C PRO A 77 5.12 -1.56 12.42
N ALA A 78 4.51 -0.40 12.69
CA ALA A 78 3.40 -0.32 13.63
C ALA A 78 2.24 -1.23 13.18
N ARG A 79 1.48 -1.74 14.15
CA ARG A 79 0.31 -2.59 13.89
C ARG A 79 -0.75 -1.80 13.12
N GLN A 80 -1.47 -2.54 12.29
CA GLN A 80 -2.63 -2.02 11.59
C GLN A 80 -3.77 -1.79 12.58
N GLU A 81 -4.34 -0.59 12.54
CA GLU A 81 -5.60 -0.20 13.19
C GLU A 81 -6.45 0.50 12.12
N ILE A 82 -7.72 0.13 12.01
CA ILE A 82 -8.62 0.60 10.94
C ILE A 82 -9.85 1.26 11.57
N GLY A 83 -10.31 2.34 10.96
CA GLY A 83 -11.50 3.07 11.38
C GLY A 83 -11.19 4.26 12.26
N TRP A 84 -12.15 4.58 13.13
CA TRP A 84 -12.13 5.77 13.97
C TRP A 84 -11.47 5.49 15.32
N LEU A 85 -10.34 6.14 15.59
CA LEU A 85 -9.50 5.87 16.76
C LEU A 85 -9.47 7.09 17.69
N THR A 86 -10.38 7.12 18.66
CA THR A 86 -10.44 8.20 19.67
C THR A 86 -9.22 8.20 20.57
N GLN A 87 -8.59 9.35 20.72
CA GLN A 87 -7.42 9.55 21.56
C GLN A 87 -7.81 10.09 22.95
N SER A 88 -6.94 9.91 23.94
CA SER A 88 -7.19 10.35 25.32
C SER A 88 -7.28 11.86 25.49
N ASP A 89 -6.71 12.62 24.56
CA ASP A 89 -6.75 14.10 24.52
C ASP A 89 -7.98 14.66 23.80
N GLY A 90 -8.89 13.80 23.34
CA GLY A 90 -10.09 14.18 22.60
C GLY A 90 -9.88 14.33 21.09
N SER A 91 -8.66 14.19 20.58
CA SER A 91 -8.40 14.12 19.14
C SER A 91 -8.79 12.76 18.56
N VAL A 92 -8.85 12.70 17.23
CA VAL A 92 -9.20 11.50 16.46
C VAL A 92 -8.04 11.15 15.55
N SER A 93 -7.67 9.87 15.53
CA SER A 93 -6.86 9.31 14.44
C SER A 93 -7.74 8.46 13.54
N LEU A 94 -7.47 8.48 12.23
CA LEU A 94 -8.19 7.70 11.24
C LEU A 94 -7.27 6.64 10.65
N GLY A 95 -7.56 5.37 10.95
CA GLY A 95 -6.92 4.23 10.33
C GLY A 95 -7.59 3.86 9.01
N ALA A 96 -6.82 3.76 7.94
CA ALA A 96 -7.31 3.41 6.61
C ALA A 96 -6.44 2.35 5.94
N ALA A 97 -7.06 1.38 5.30
CA ALA A 97 -6.38 0.47 4.39
C ALA A 97 -6.44 0.99 2.95
N VAL A 98 -5.42 0.62 2.20
CA VAL A 98 -5.30 0.90 0.77
C VAL A 98 -5.48 -0.41 0.02
N GLN A 99 -6.47 -0.45 -0.88
CA GLN A 99 -6.74 -1.64 -1.69
C GLN A 99 -5.48 -2.10 -2.43
N LEU A 100 -5.01 -3.30 -2.11
CA LEU A 100 -3.77 -3.91 -2.65
C LEU A 100 -2.53 -3.01 -2.53
N GLY A 101 -2.52 -2.06 -1.59
CA GLY A 101 -1.44 -1.11 -1.39
C GLY A 101 -1.23 -0.14 -2.54
N VAL A 102 -2.23 0.16 -3.37
CA VAL A 102 -2.11 1.10 -4.49
C VAL A 102 -2.79 2.42 -4.18
N LEU A 103 -2.01 3.48 -4.02
CA LEU A 103 -2.48 4.86 -3.91
C LEU A 103 -2.33 5.57 -5.27
N THR A 104 -3.37 6.30 -5.66
CA THR A 104 -3.26 7.24 -6.80
C THR A 104 -2.56 8.51 -6.36
N THR A 105 -1.96 9.23 -7.32
CA THR A 105 -1.34 10.53 -7.05
C THR A 105 -2.37 11.57 -6.60
N GLN A 106 -3.60 11.51 -7.12
CA GLN A 106 -4.73 12.31 -6.60
C GLN A 106 -4.99 12.06 -5.12
N LEU A 107 -5.03 10.79 -4.69
CA LEU A 107 -5.31 10.45 -3.30
C LEU A 107 -4.17 10.88 -2.37
N ALA A 108 -2.91 10.72 -2.81
CA ALA A 108 -1.76 11.23 -2.08
C ALA A 108 -1.81 12.75 -1.89
N ARG A 109 -2.13 13.52 -2.93
CA ARG A 109 -2.33 14.98 -2.83
C ARG A 109 -3.44 15.34 -1.85
N MET A 110 -4.54 14.59 -1.82
CA MET A 110 -5.62 14.83 -0.85
C MET A 110 -5.21 14.50 0.58
N ILE A 111 -4.43 13.44 0.80
CA ILE A 111 -3.84 13.13 2.12
C ILE A 111 -2.96 14.29 2.58
N ASP A 112 -2.16 14.86 1.67
CA ASP A 112 -1.28 15.99 1.98
C ASP A 112 -2.06 17.26 2.40
N VAL A 113 -3.17 17.55 1.73
CA VAL A 113 -4.05 18.70 2.02
C VAL A 113 -4.62 18.67 3.43
N ILE A 114 -4.77 17.49 4.05
CA ILE A 114 -5.22 17.37 5.44
C ILE A 114 -4.25 18.10 6.39
N GLY A 115 -2.96 18.18 6.02
CA GLY A 115 -1.93 18.81 6.84
C GLY A 115 -1.58 18.02 8.10
N ALA A 116 -2.06 16.78 8.22
CA ALA A 116 -1.81 15.90 9.34
C ALA A 116 -0.65 14.94 9.06
N GLU A 117 0.01 14.52 10.13
CA GLU A 117 1.04 13.49 10.06
C GLU A 117 0.43 12.12 9.78
N VAL A 118 1.07 11.36 8.90
CA VAL A 118 0.59 10.03 8.49
C VAL A 118 1.59 8.96 8.88
N LEU A 119 1.14 8.01 9.70
CA LEU A 119 1.89 6.82 10.06
C LEU A 119 1.51 5.68 9.12
N LEU A 120 2.48 5.15 8.36
CA LEU A 120 2.33 3.90 7.65
C LEU A 120 2.44 2.73 8.63
N THR A 121 1.56 1.75 8.45
CA THR A 121 1.45 0.56 9.27
C THR A 121 1.55 -0.70 8.39
N GLU A 122 1.60 -1.87 9.01
CA GLU A 122 1.59 -3.13 8.26
C GLU A 122 0.33 -3.31 7.40
N GLY A 123 0.37 -4.26 6.45
CA GLY A 123 -0.83 -4.69 5.72
C GLY A 123 -1.44 -3.61 4.81
N HIS A 124 -0.59 -2.80 4.15
CA HIS A 124 -1.01 -1.75 3.22
C HIS A 124 -1.92 -0.70 3.84
N SER A 125 -1.64 -0.29 5.08
CA SER A 125 -2.47 0.67 5.79
C SER A 125 -1.69 1.89 6.30
N LEU A 126 -2.45 2.92 6.64
CA LEU A 126 -1.97 4.19 7.15
C LEU A 126 -2.90 4.70 8.25
N ILE A 127 -2.37 5.54 9.13
CA ILE A 127 -3.10 6.23 10.19
C ILE A 127 -2.84 7.72 10.05
N ILE A 128 -3.90 8.50 9.84
CA ILE A 128 -3.88 9.97 9.82
C ILE A 128 -4.13 10.44 11.25
N ARG A 129 -3.19 11.18 11.85
CA ARG A 129 -3.19 11.43 13.31
C ARG A 129 -3.65 12.83 13.69
N GLY A 130 -4.19 12.95 14.91
CA GLY A 130 -4.39 14.22 15.60
C GLY A 130 -5.41 15.15 14.96
N LEU A 131 -6.48 14.59 14.41
CA LEU A 131 -7.56 15.36 13.79
C LEU A 131 -8.59 15.80 14.83
N ASP A 132 -9.15 16.99 14.64
CA ASP A 132 -10.43 17.33 15.27
C ASP A 132 -11.53 16.42 14.70
N GLU A 133 -12.52 16.05 15.52
CA GLU A 133 -13.63 15.18 15.12
C GLU A 133 -14.35 15.66 13.85
N SER A 134 -14.63 16.96 13.75
CA SER A 134 -15.29 17.52 12.55
C SER A 134 -14.43 17.41 11.29
N ILE A 135 -13.10 17.48 11.40
CA ILE A 135 -12.18 17.27 10.29
C ILE A 135 -12.12 15.79 9.94
N ALA A 136 -12.05 14.91 10.92
CA ALA A 136 -12.05 13.47 10.71
C ALA A 136 -13.31 13.00 9.95
N GLU A 137 -14.48 13.53 10.28
CA GLU A 137 -15.71 13.24 9.52
C GLU A 137 -15.57 13.62 8.04
N GLN A 138 -15.01 14.79 7.73
CA GLN A 138 -14.83 15.23 6.35
C GLN A 138 -13.81 14.39 5.61
N VAL A 139 -12.72 14.00 6.28
CA VAL A 139 -11.71 13.12 5.71
C VAL A 139 -12.33 11.79 5.28
N VAL A 140 -13.15 11.16 6.14
CA VAL A 140 -13.83 9.91 5.79
C VAL A 140 -14.78 10.11 4.60
N ARG A 141 -15.59 11.19 4.63
CA ARG A 141 -16.56 11.50 3.55
C ARG A 141 -15.89 11.71 2.19
N VAL A 142 -14.69 12.27 2.16
CA VAL A 142 -13.97 12.58 0.91
C VAL A 142 -13.11 11.41 0.46
N LEU A 143 -12.35 10.78 1.35
CA LEU A 143 -11.36 9.78 0.96
C LEU A 143 -11.93 8.37 0.81
N ALA A 144 -13.02 8.03 1.50
CA ALA A 144 -13.62 6.71 1.35
C ALA A 144 -14.16 6.47 -0.07
N PRO A 145 -14.90 7.41 -0.70
CA PRO A 145 -15.31 7.28 -2.11
C PRO A 145 -14.14 7.21 -3.10
N LEU A 146 -12.96 7.69 -2.71
CA LEU A 146 -11.75 7.66 -3.54
C LEU A 146 -10.89 6.40 -3.32
N GLY A 147 -11.36 5.47 -2.48
CA GLY A 147 -10.77 4.14 -2.34
C GLY A 147 -10.00 3.89 -1.05
N LEU A 148 -9.95 4.83 -0.10
CA LEU A 148 -9.49 4.50 1.26
C LEU A 148 -10.56 3.70 2.01
N ILE A 149 -10.13 2.67 2.71
CA ILE A 149 -11.01 1.72 3.40
C ILE A 149 -10.92 1.98 4.89
N PHE A 150 -11.98 2.53 5.47
CA PHE A 150 -12.10 2.80 6.92
C PHE A 150 -12.93 1.75 7.68
N ASP A 151 -13.45 0.73 6.99
CA ASP A 151 -14.19 -0.37 7.63
C ASP A 151 -13.25 -1.49 8.07
N GLU A 152 -13.15 -1.72 9.39
CA GLU A 152 -12.33 -2.77 10.00
C GLU A 152 -12.79 -4.19 9.64
N ASN A 153 -14.01 -4.34 9.12
CA ASN A 153 -14.55 -5.65 8.69
C ASN A 153 -14.30 -5.92 7.20
N SER A 154 -13.72 -4.96 6.49
CA SER A 154 -13.54 -5.04 5.05
C SER A 154 -12.75 -6.30 4.66
N PRO A 155 -13.22 -7.08 3.66
CA PRO A 155 -12.50 -8.25 3.17
C PRO A 155 -11.13 -7.91 2.58
N TRP A 156 -10.93 -6.66 2.14
CA TRP A 156 -9.65 -6.18 1.62
C TRP A 156 -8.53 -6.21 2.64
N LEU A 157 -8.82 -6.20 3.95
CA LEU A 157 -7.82 -6.34 5.00
C LEU A 157 -7.20 -7.75 5.06
N ARG A 158 -7.84 -8.72 4.40
CA ARG A 158 -7.39 -10.11 4.34
C ARG A 158 -6.79 -10.49 2.99
N VAL A 159 -6.74 -9.57 2.02
CA VAL A 159 -6.29 -9.90 0.66
C VAL A 159 -5.13 -9.01 0.24
N SER A 160 -4.08 -9.66 -0.24
CA SER A 160 -2.94 -9.01 -0.86
C SER A 160 -2.53 -9.76 -2.13
N SER A 161 -1.67 -9.16 -2.94
CA SER A 161 -1.16 -9.80 -4.15
C SER A 161 0.24 -9.30 -4.47
N CYS A 162 0.93 -9.99 -5.37
CA CYS A 162 2.04 -9.38 -6.10
C CYS A 162 1.59 -8.10 -6.83
N ALA A 163 2.56 -7.26 -7.17
CA ALA A 163 2.36 -6.25 -8.22
C ALA A 163 2.15 -6.94 -9.58
N GLN A 164 1.48 -6.26 -10.51
CA GLN A 164 1.43 -6.73 -11.89
C GLN A 164 2.82 -6.61 -12.52
N CYS A 165 3.32 -7.71 -13.10
CA CYS A 165 4.61 -7.75 -13.76
C CYS A 165 4.59 -8.74 -14.93
N GLN A 166 5.57 -8.63 -15.84
CA GLN A 166 5.63 -9.43 -17.07
C GLN A 166 5.90 -10.94 -16.88
N TRP A 167 6.30 -11.37 -15.67
CA TRP A 167 6.44 -12.79 -15.32
C TRP A 167 5.18 -13.40 -14.74
N SER A 168 4.18 -12.58 -14.41
CA SER A 168 2.93 -13.07 -13.85
C SER A 168 2.21 -13.98 -14.85
N LEU A 169 1.75 -15.14 -14.40
CA LEU A 169 0.98 -16.09 -15.20
C LEU A 169 -0.53 -15.74 -15.24
N SER A 170 -0.99 -14.87 -14.35
CA SER A 170 -2.37 -14.34 -14.30
C SER A 170 -2.39 -12.85 -13.92
N ASP A 171 -3.51 -12.16 -14.13
CA ASP A 171 -3.76 -10.83 -13.57
C ASP A 171 -4.17 -10.94 -12.09
N VAL A 172 -3.19 -11.26 -11.24
CA VAL A 172 -3.40 -11.54 -9.80
C VAL A 172 -4.12 -10.45 -9.03
N ARG A 173 -4.08 -9.19 -9.49
CA ARG A 173 -4.82 -8.09 -8.85
C ARG A 173 -6.30 -8.14 -9.20
N ARG A 174 -6.63 -8.42 -10.46
CA ARG A 174 -8.01 -8.65 -10.90
C ARG A 174 -8.59 -9.90 -10.24
N ASP A 175 -7.80 -10.96 -10.16
CA ASP A 175 -8.24 -12.21 -9.55
C ASP A 175 -8.47 -12.04 -8.04
N ALA A 176 -7.57 -11.34 -7.34
CA ALA A 176 -7.78 -10.96 -5.95
C ALA A 176 -9.06 -10.13 -5.74
N ALA A 177 -9.32 -9.13 -6.60
CA ALA A 177 -10.55 -8.34 -6.54
C ALA A 177 -11.82 -9.17 -6.80
N SER A 178 -11.73 -10.10 -7.74
CA SER A 178 -12.83 -11.02 -8.07
C SER A 178 -13.12 -11.97 -6.90
N ALA A 179 -12.08 -12.48 -6.24
CA ALA A 179 -12.20 -13.31 -5.04
C ALA A 179 -12.88 -12.54 -3.90
N VAL A 180 -12.47 -11.30 -3.64
CA VAL A 180 -13.10 -10.44 -2.62
C VAL A 180 -14.59 -10.22 -2.93
N THR A 181 -14.91 -9.92 -4.19
CA THR A 181 -16.31 -9.72 -4.64
C THR A 181 -17.13 -11.00 -4.47
N ALA A 182 -16.52 -12.16 -4.67
CA ALA A 182 -17.11 -13.48 -4.45
C ALA A 182 -17.13 -13.91 -2.97
N GLY A 183 -16.76 -13.04 -2.02
CA GLY A 183 -16.78 -13.33 -0.58
C GLY A 183 -15.59 -14.15 -0.07
N HIS A 184 -14.49 -14.22 -0.81
CA HIS A 184 -13.29 -14.97 -0.46
C HIS A 184 -12.06 -14.05 -0.29
N PRO A 185 -11.12 -14.41 0.60
CA PRO A 185 -11.20 -15.45 1.61
C PRO A 185 -12.15 -15.04 2.76
N ALA A 186 -12.89 -16.01 3.29
CA ALA A 186 -13.89 -15.76 4.33
C ALA A 186 -13.25 -15.29 5.65
N THR A 187 -12.14 -15.93 6.08
CA THR A 187 -11.57 -15.71 7.42
C THR A 187 -10.05 -15.60 7.46
N LYS A 188 -9.32 -16.37 6.63
CA LYS A 188 -7.86 -16.33 6.59
C LYS A 188 -7.34 -15.22 5.67
N LYS A 189 -6.12 -14.73 5.93
CA LYS A 189 -5.40 -13.87 4.99
C LYS A 189 -5.06 -14.68 3.73
N ALA A 190 -5.12 -14.04 2.57
CA ALA A 190 -4.74 -14.62 1.29
C ALA A 190 -3.72 -13.71 0.56
N HIS A 191 -2.80 -14.35 -0.16
CA HIS A 191 -1.86 -13.66 -1.02
C HIS A 191 -1.83 -14.29 -2.42
N PHE A 192 -2.17 -13.50 -3.44
CA PHE A 192 -2.18 -13.93 -4.84
C PHE A 192 -0.82 -13.70 -5.49
N LEU A 193 -0.18 -14.79 -5.91
CA LEU A 193 1.17 -14.84 -6.44
C LEU A 193 1.14 -15.05 -7.95
N GLY A 194 1.81 -14.16 -8.70
CA GLY A 194 1.86 -14.27 -10.16
C GLY A 194 2.87 -15.30 -10.68
N CYS A 195 3.88 -15.60 -9.86
CA CYS A 195 4.93 -16.57 -10.14
C CYS A 195 5.55 -17.02 -8.81
N GLU A 196 6.43 -18.02 -8.87
CA GLU A 196 7.08 -18.65 -7.72
C GLU A 196 7.91 -17.68 -6.85
N VAL A 197 8.38 -16.56 -7.41
CA VAL A 197 9.15 -15.54 -6.66
C VAL A 197 8.35 -14.96 -5.51
N GLY A 198 7.06 -14.71 -5.72
CA GLY A 198 6.15 -14.19 -4.71
C GLY A 198 6.56 -12.89 -4.05
N CYS A 199 6.67 -11.84 -4.86
CA CYS A 199 6.93 -10.49 -4.40
C CYS A 199 5.83 -10.01 -3.44
N GLY A 200 6.22 -9.45 -2.30
CA GLY A 200 5.28 -8.86 -1.35
C GLY A 200 4.56 -9.86 -0.45
N ARG A 201 4.99 -11.14 -0.43
CA ARG A 201 4.48 -12.15 0.52
C ARG A 201 4.41 -11.59 1.95
N PRO A 202 3.25 -11.71 2.64
CA PRO A 202 3.13 -11.39 4.05
C PRO A 202 4.04 -12.26 4.92
N HIS A 203 4.51 -11.72 6.05
CA HIS A 203 5.26 -12.50 7.06
C HIS A 203 4.35 -13.29 8.00
N SER A 204 3.12 -12.83 8.19
CA SER A 204 2.10 -13.53 8.99
C SER A 204 1.55 -14.73 8.23
N SER A 205 0.99 -15.72 8.93
CA SER A 205 0.33 -16.86 8.30
C SER A 205 -0.78 -16.42 7.33
N HIS A 206 -0.82 -17.08 6.18
CA HIS A 206 -1.75 -16.78 5.08
C HIS A 206 -1.88 -17.98 4.12
N THR A 207 -2.94 -17.96 3.32
CA THR A 207 -3.13 -18.86 2.19
C THR A 207 -2.47 -18.25 0.95
N GLU A 208 -1.58 -18.98 0.30
CA GLU A 208 -0.98 -18.61 -0.98
C GLU A 208 -1.83 -19.13 -2.14
N TYR A 209 -2.11 -18.27 -3.12
CA TYR A 209 -2.72 -18.61 -4.40
C TYR A 209 -1.68 -18.39 -5.49
N LEU A 210 -0.96 -19.45 -5.88
CA LEU A 210 0.08 -19.40 -6.90
C LEU A 210 -0.50 -19.64 -8.29
N ALA A 211 -0.42 -18.62 -9.14
CA ALA A 211 -0.87 -18.72 -10.52
C ALA A 211 -0.08 -19.81 -11.26
N THR A 212 -0.79 -20.75 -11.88
CA THR A 212 -0.23 -21.78 -12.77
C THR A 212 -0.59 -21.53 -14.24
N GLY A 213 -1.54 -20.62 -14.47
CA GLY A 213 -2.07 -20.17 -15.75
C GLY A 213 -3.01 -18.98 -15.54
N ASP A 214 -3.61 -18.46 -16.62
CA ASP A 214 -4.53 -17.31 -16.54
C ASP A 214 -5.82 -17.73 -15.81
N GLY A 215 -6.07 -17.16 -14.63
CA GLY A 215 -7.17 -17.52 -13.73
C GLY A 215 -7.03 -18.87 -13.01
N GLU A 216 -5.91 -19.58 -13.18
CA GLU A 216 -5.67 -20.92 -12.60
C GLU A 216 -4.65 -20.86 -11.45
N TYR A 217 -4.97 -21.51 -10.33
CA TYR A 217 -4.21 -21.38 -9.09
C TYR A 217 -3.96 -22.70 -8.36
N GLU A 218 -2.73 -22.89 -7.89
CA GLU A 218 -2.38 -23.82 -6.82
C GLU A 218 -2.51 -23.12 -5.46
N VAL A 219 -3.13 -23.80 -4.48
CA VAL A 219 -3.44 -23.22 -3.17
C VAL A 219 -2.68 -23.94 -2.07
N SER A 220 -1.97 -23.19 -1.22
CA SER A 220 -1.22 -23.74 -0.09
C SER A 220 -1.28 -22.84 1.15
N GLU A 221 -0.96 -23.39 2.33
CA GLU A 221 -0.93 -22.65 3.60
C GLU A 221 0.52 -22.31 3.97
N ARG A 222 0.74 -21.12 4.55
CA ARG A 222 2.05 -20.58 4.95
C ARG A 222 2.07 -20.07 6.38
#